data_AF-A0A382R593-F1
#
_entry.id   AF-A0A382R593-F1
#
_cell.length_a   1.000
_cell.length_b   1.000
_cell.length_c   1.000
_cell.angle_alpha   90.00
_cell.angle_beta   90.00
_cell.angle_gamma   90.00
#
_symmetry.space_group_name_H-M   'P 1'
#
loop_
_entity.id
_entity.type
_entity.pdbx_description
1 polymer ?
#
loop_
_entity_poly.entity_id
_entity_poly.type
_entity_poly.pdbx_seq_one_letter_code
_entity_poly.pdbx_strand_id
1 'polypeptide(L)'
;MVAGYLMTYGVNTYMSIDNEGRLDSSREAVKGALVGKDILVEFDTMLKFYQEAVIMEDEEMLGTAQDASANALDGLRKLAKNDGLGKTRQTQSKRIASSLTETKALYDAAVQILVEDEDDDEGTAMQQASDLNKRLQNSREQLVLMTDAMATTVENDLNDIISGGRANRNFSTILFVIIIIVSFVVLSWIISKFISAPLVDMVERIKDIAQGEGDLTQ
;
A
#
# COMPACT_ATOMS: atom_id res chain seq x y z
N MET A 1 -14.22 -28.95 -20.71
CA MET A 1 -13.68 -27.58 -20.93
C MET A 1 -14.35 -26.51 -20.09
N VAL A 2 -15.69 -26.39 -20.08
CA VAL A 2 -16.40 -25.30 -19.37
C VAL A 2 -16.11 -25.25 -17.86
N ALA A 3 -16.12 -26.38 -17.16
CA ALA A 3 -15.85 -26.41 -15.71
C ALA A 3 -14.42 -25.96 -15.34
N GLY A 4 -13.42 -26.32 -16.16
CA GLY A 4 -12.04 -25.88 -15.95
C GLY A 4 -11.88 -24.37 -16.17
N TYR A 5 -12.51 -23.84 -17.22
CA TYR A 5 -12.53 -22.40 -17.49
C TYR A 5 -13.19 -21.61 -16.35
N LEU A 6 -14.32 -22.10 -15.82
CA LEU A 6 -15.01 -21.46 -14.70
C LEU A 6 -14.16 -21.47 -13.40
N MET A 7 -13.45 -22.57 -13.11
CA MET A 7 -12.53 -22.59 -11.96
C MET A 7 -11.39 -21.59 -12.13
N THR A 8 -10.73 -21.58 -13.29
CA THR A 8 -9.63 -20.63 -13.55
C THR A 8 -10.12 -19.18 -13.49
N TYR A 9 -11.30 -18.90 -14.03
CA TYR A 9 -11.91 -17.57 -13.96
C TYR A 9 -12.23 -17.15 -12.52
N GLY A 10 -12.81 -18.04 -11.71
CA GLY A 10 -13.12 -17.77 -10.31
C GLY A 10 -11.87 -17.46 -9.48
N VAL A 11 -10.81 -18.27 -9.64
CA VAL A 11 -9.52 -18.05 -8.96
C VAL A 11 -8.90 -16.71 -9.38
N ASN A 12 -8.87 -16.42 -10.69
CA ASN A 12 -8.33 -15.16 -11.20
C ASN A 12 -9.12 -13.94 -10.71
N THR A 13 -10.45 -14.04 -10.64
CA THR A 13 -11.31 -12.94 -10.17
C THR A 13 -11.09 -12.68 -8.69
N TYR A 14 -11.06 -13.71 -7.85
CA TYR A 14 -10.78 -13.59 -6.42
C TYR A 14 -9.42 -12.90 -6.17
N MET A 15 -8.38 -13.32 -6.90
CA MET A 15 -7.05 -12.73 -6.80
C MET A 15 -7.00 -11.29 -7.31
N SER A 16 -7.77 -10.97 -8.35
CA SER A 16 -7.86 -9.59 -8.85
C SER A 16 -8.44 -8.67 -7.79
N ILE A 17 -9.47 -9.11 -7.07
CA ILE A 17 -10.09 -8.33 -5.98
C ILE A 17 -9.10 -8.12 -4.83
N ASP A 18 -8.37 -9.16 -4.42
CA ASP A 18 -7.35 -9.04 -3.37
C ASP A 18 -6.23 -8.07 -3.77
N ASN A 19 -5.68 -8.22 -4.98
CA ASN A 19 -4.65 -7.33 -5.49
C ASN A 19 -5.14 -5.89 -5.64
N GLU A 20 -6.39 -5.68 -6.05
CA GLU A 20 -6.97 -4.34 -6.19
C GLU A 20 -7.07 -3.64 -4.83
N GLY A 21 -7.51 -4.34 -3.78
CA GLY A 21 -7.52 -3.81 -2.42
C GLY A 21 -6.13 -3.44 -1.91
N ARG A 22 -5.12 -4.28 -2.19
CA ARG A 22 -3.72 -3.99 -1.84
C ARG A 22 -3.15 -2.81 -2.61
N LEU A 23 -3.46 -2.71 -3.90
CA LEU A 23 -3.05 -1.59 -4.74
C LEU A 23 -3.67 -0.28 -4.28
N ASP A 24 -4.93 -0.29 -3.83
CA ASP A 24 -5.58 0.90 -3.31
C ASP A 24 -4.94 1.37 -1.99
N SER A 25 -4.70 0.45 -1.06
CA SER A 25 -3.95 0.72 0.18
C SER A 25 -2.54 1.25 -0.12
N SER A 26 -1.84 0.64 -1.08
CA SER A 26 -0.50 1.08 -1.50
C SER A 26 -0.53 2.48 -2.12
N ARG A 27 -1.52 2.80 -2.95
CA ARG A 27 -1.70 4.15 -3.52
C ARG A 27 -1.92 5.20 -2.44
N GLU A 28 -2.75 4.91 -1.45
CA GLU A 28 -2.96 5.84 -0.32
C GLU A 28 -1.70 5.99 0.55
N ALA A 29 -0.96 4.91 0.77
CA ALA A 29 0.33 4.98 1.45
C ALA A 29 1.37 5.81 0.66
N VAL A 30 1.42 5.70 -0.67
CA VAL A 30 2.27 6.55 -1.53
C VAL A 30 1.87 8.01 -1.43
N LYS A 31 0.58 8.33 -1.55
CA LYS A 31 0.09 9.72 -1.39
C LYS A 31 0.45 10.26 -0.01
N GLY A 32 0.24 9.45 1.03
CA GLY A 32 0.62 9.80 2.40
C GLY A 32 2.11 10.06 2.56
N ALA A 33 2.96 9.24 1.94
CA ALA A 33 4.41 9.43 1.98
C ALA A 33 4.86 10.70 1.22
N LEU A 34 4.23 11.01 0.07
CA LEU A 34 4.50 12.24 -0.67
C LEU A 34 4.11 13.48 0.15
N VAL A 35 2.90 13.49 0.70
CA VAL A 35 2.45 14.56 1.61
C VAL A 35 3.36 14.65 2.83
N GLY A 36 3.81 13.52 3.38
CA GLY A 36 4.79 13.47 4.47
C GLY A 36 6.11 14.17 4.12
N LYS A 37 6.63 13.97 2.90
CA LYS A 37 7.82 14.67 2.40
C LYS A 37 7.60 16.16 2.25
N ASP A 38 6.45 16.58 1.74
CA ASP A 38 6.12 18.01 1.62
C ASP A 38 6.07 18.66 3.01
N ILE A 39 5.44 18.01 3.99
CA ILE A 39 5.42 18.49 5.39
C ILE A 39 6.83 18.56 5.97
N LEU A 40 7.74 17.62 5.64
CA LEU A 40 9.13 17.67 6.11
C LEU A 40 9.87 18.90 5.58
N VAL A 41 9.63 19.31 4.33
CA VAL A 41 10.19 20.55 3.76
C VAL A 41 9.68 21.78 4.53
N GLU A 42 8.38 21.81 4.86
CA GLU A 42 7.80 22.88 5.67
C GLU A 42 8.37 22.89 7.10
N PHE A 43 8.62 21.73 7.70
CA PHE A 43 9.29 21.62 9.00
C PHE A 43 10.71 22.16 8.97
N ASP A 44 11.49 21.84 7.93
CA ASP A 44 12.85 22.34 7.75
C ASP A 44 12.86 23.86 7.57
N THR A 45 11.91 24.37 6.78
CA THR A 45 11.72 25.81 6.57
C THR A 45 11.39 26.51 7.89
N MET A 46 10.40 26.01 8.62
CA MET A 46 9.99 26.53 9.92
C MET A 46 11.14 26.51 10.95
N LEU A 47 11.87 25.39 11.09
CA LEU A 47 13.01 25.29 12.01
C LEU A 47 14.08 26.34 11.71
N LYS A 48 14.43 26.49 10.43
CA LYS A 48 15.40 27.48 9.97
C LYS A 48 14.94 28.89 10.32
N PHE A 49 13.74 29.28 9.90
CA PHE A 49 13.28 30.65 10.04
C PHE A 49 12.94 31.03 11.49
N TYR A 50 12.47 30.10 12.34
CA TYR A 50 12.34 30.40 13.78
C TYR A 50 13.70 30.63 14.43
N GLN A 51 14.72 29.85 14.07
CA GLN A 51 16.07 30.03 14.58
C GLN A 51 16.66 31.38 14.12
N GLU A 52 16.51 31.72 12.83
CA GLU A 52 17.00 32.98 12.28
C GLU A 52 16.23 34.19 12.86
N ALA A 53 14.91 34.10 13.02
CA ALA A 53 14.09 35.16 13.62
C ALA A 53 14.52 35.50 15.06
N VAL A 54 14.83 34.48 15.87
CA VAL A 54 15.30 34.69 17.25
C VAL A 54 16.71 35.30 17.29
N ILE A 55 17.59 34.95 16.34
CA ILE A 55 18.97 35.45 16.32
C ILE A 55 19.06 36.87 15.73
N MET A 56 18.23 37.17 14.74
CA MET A 56 18.27 38.43 13.99
C MET A 56 17.23 39.44 14.47
N GLU A 57 16.35 39.05 15.39
CA GLU A 57 15.21 39.86 15.85
C GLU A 57 14.34 40.35 14.68
N ASP A 58 14.17 39.48 13.67
CA ASP A 58 13.52 39.81 12.40
C ASP A 58 12.08 39.24 12.34
N GLU A 59 11.10 40.14 12.38
CA GLU A 59 9.67 39.81 12.29
C GLU A 59 9.27 39.18 10.94
N GLU A 60 9.95 39.51 9.84
CA GLU A 60 9.64 38.93 8.52
C GLU A 60 9.99 37.44 8.48
N MET A 61 11.11 37.07 9.11
CA MET A 61 11.51 35.68 9.28
C MET A 61 10.50 34.92 10.16
N LEU A 62 9.97 35.56 11.20
CA LEU A 62 8.91 34.98 12.03
C LEU A 62 7.65 34.70 11.20
N GLY A 63 7.21 35.66 10.38
CA GLY A 63 6.06 35.48 9.49
C GLY A 63 6.24 34.27 8.56
N THR A 64 7.44 34.13 7.97
CA THR A 64 7.78 32.99 7.11
C THR A 64 7.73 31.66 7.87
N ALA A 65 8.26 31.61 9.10
CA ALA A 65 8.17 30.42 9.95
C ALA A 65 6.73 30.06 10.32
N GLN A 66 5.89 31.06 10.59
CA GLN A 66 4.47 30.87 10.90
C GLN A 66 3.68 30.33 9.71
N ASP A 67 3.94 30.82 8.50
CA ASP A 67 3.32 30.32 7.28
C ASP A 67 3.72 28.86 7.01
N ALA A 68 5.01 28.54 7.13
CA ALA A 68 5.50 27.17 6.99
C ALA A 68 4.87 26.25 8.05
N SER A 69 4.74 26.71 9.31
CA SER A 69 4.06 25.98 10.37
C SER A 69 2.58 25.73 10.05
N ALA A 70 1.87 26.72 9.49
CA ALA A 70 0.48 26.58 9.08
C ALA A 70 0.32 25.54 7.96
N ASN A 71 1.20 25.56 6.96
CA ASN A 71 1.24 24.59 5.88
C ASN A 71 1.53 23.17 6.40
N ALA A 72 2.52 23.02 7.28
CA ALA A 72 2.82 21.74 7.92
C ALA A 72 1.63 21.21 8.74
N LEU A 73 0.95 22.06 9.50
CA LEU A 73 -0.25 21.70 10.26
C LEU A 73 -1.41 21.26 9.37
N ASP A 74 -1.65 21.96 8.26
CA ASP A 74 -2.68 21.56 7.30
C ASP A 74 -2.35 20.20 6.67
N GLY A 75 -1.09 19.98 6.27
CA GLY A 75 -0.61 18.70 5.78
C GLY A 75 -0.82 17.56 6.79
N LEU A 76 -0.44 17.77 8.05
CA LEU A 76 -0.63 16.78 9.12
C LEU A 76 -2.11 16.50 9.38
N ARG A 77 -2.99 17.51 9.29
CA ARG A 77 -4.44 17.34 9.41
C ARG A 77 -5.02 16.56 8.24
N LYS A 78 -4.52 16.76 7.02
CA LYS A 78 -4.87 15.97 5.84
C LYS A 78 -4.44 14.52 6.02
N LEU A 79 -3.22 14.25 6.47
CA LEU A 79 -2.75 12.89 6.81
C LEU A 79 -3.62 12.25 7.89
N ALA A 80 -3.96 12.98 8.94
CA ALA A 80 -4.81 12.49 10.02
C ALA A 80 -6.24 12.08 9.59
N LYS A 81 -6.71 12.61 8.45
CA LYS A 81 -8.02 12.31 7.85
C LYS A 81 -7.95 11.32 6.69
N ASN A 82 -6.76 10.90 6.26
CA ASN A 82 -6.62 9.92 5.18
C ASN A 82 -6.96 8.52 5.70
N ASP A 83 -8.09 7.97 5.24
CA ASP A 83 -8.59 6.65 5.65
C ASP A 83 -7.70 5.47 5.24
N GLY A 84 -6.88 5.63 4.19
CA GLY A 84 -5.94 4.61 3.72
C GLY A 84 -4.66 4.49 4.55
N LEU A 85 -4.35 5.43 5.44
CA LEU A 85 -3.14 5.37 6.28
C LEU A 85 -3.23 4.42 7.48
N GLY A 86 -4.43 3.96 7.83
CA GLY A 86 -4.66 3.17 9.03
C GLY A 86 -4.62 3.99 10.33
N LYS A 87 -5.26 3.47 11.38
CA LYS A 87 -5.52 4.24 12.63
C LYS A 87 -4.27 4.65 13.38
N THR A 88 -3.21 3.85 13.35
CA THR A 88 -1.94 4.16 14.02
C THR A 88 -1.31 5.42 13.44
N ARG A 89 -1.17 5.50 12.11
CA ARG A 89 -0.56 6.65 11.42
C ARG A 89 -1.44 7.90 11.50
N GLN A 90 -2.76 7.73 11.41
CA GLN A 90 -3.70 8.83 11.68
C GLN A 90 -3.50 9.41 13.08
N THR A 91 -3.33 8.55 14.09
CA THR A 91 -3.12 8.96 15.49
C THR A 91 -1.76 9.64 15.67
N GLN A 92 -0.70 9.12 15.06
CA GLN A 92 0.62 9.75 15.06
C GLN A 92 0.57 11.14 14.41
N SER A 93 -0.06 11.27 13.24
CA SER A 93 -0.24 12.55 12.56
C SER A 93 -0.96 13.59 13.44
N LYS A 94 -2.02 13.17 14.15
CA LYS A 94 -2.72 14.03 15.13
C LYS A 94 -1.81 14.45 16.28
N ARG A 95 -1.02 13.52 16.82
CA ARG A 95 -0.09 13.81 17.92
C ARG A 95 0.98 14.81 17.50
N ILE A 96 1.57 14.64 16.32
CA ILE A 96 2.55 15.57 15.75
C ILE A 96 1.90 16.94 15.53
N ALA A 97 0.67 16.99 14.98
CA ALA A 97 -0.05 18.24 14.78
C ALA A 97 -0.34 18.98 16.11
N SER A 98 -0.72 18.25 17.17
CA SER A 98 -0.92 18.84 18.49
C SER A 98 0.38 19.39 19.07
N SER A 99 1.48 18.62 19.00
CA SER A 99 2.81 19.04 19.44
C SER A 99 3.28 20.30 18.70
N LEU A 100 3.06 20.35 17.39
CA LEU A 100 3.40 21.50 16.56
C LEU A 100 2.55 22.73 16.92
N THR A 101 1.24 22.55 17.17
CA THR A 101 0.35 23.65 17.58
C THR A 101 0.77 24.26 18.91
N GLU A 102 1.08 23.41 19.90
CA GLU A 102 1.59 23.85 21.20
C GLU A 102 2.94 24.57 21.06
N THR A 103 3.87 23.97 20.30
CA THR A 103 5.21 24.54 20.10
C THR A 103 5.17 25.87 19.37
N LYS A 104 4.30 26.02 18.35
CA LYS A 104 4.06 27.28 17.64
C LYS A 104 3.60 28.38 18.60
N ALA A 105 2.60 28.09 19.44
CA ALA A 105 2.08 29.07 20.38
C ALA A 105 3.14 29.55 21.39
N LEU A 106 4.03 28.65 21.83
CA LEU A 106 5.14 29.00 22.71
C LEU A 106 6.21 29.82 21.98
N TYR A 107 6.49 29.54 20.70
CA TYR A 107 7.39 30.35 19.89
C TYR A 107 6.86 31.76 19.68
N ASP A 108 5.59 31.89 19.30
CA ASP A 108 4.96 33.19 19.07
C ASP A 108 5.01 34.05 20.36
N ALA A 109 4.81 33.43 21.53
CA ALA A 109 4.94 34.11 22.83
C ALA A 109 6.39 34.49 23.17
N ALA A 110 7.37 33.60 22.90
CA ALA A 110 8.78 33.88 23.18
C ALA A 110 9.33 35.01 22.30
N VAL A 111 8.92 35.08 21.03
CA VAL A 111 9.33 36.17 20.14
C VAL A 111 8.65 37.49 20.50
N GLN A 112 7.39 37.46 20.95
CA GLN A 112 6.74 38.68 21.45
C GLN A 112 7.48 39.29 22.65
N ILE A 113 8.01 38.46 23.57
CA ILE A 113 8.83 38.94 24.69
C ILE A 113 10.13 39.58 24.19
N LEU A 114 10.81 38.95 23.22
CA LEU A 114 12.05 39.49 22.63
C LEU A 114 11.84 40.84 21.94
N VAL A 115 10.69 41.04 21.28
CA VAL A 115 10.39 42.28 20.56
C VAL A 115 9.92 43.40 21.50
N GLU A 116 9.24 43.07 22.61
CA GLU A 116 8.63 44.06 23.51
C GLU A 116 9.50 44.46 24.72
N ASP A 117 10.41 43.61 25.21
CA ASP A 117 11.25 43.86 26.41
C ASP A 117 12.74 43.96 26.03
N GLU A 118 13.27 45.19 25.96
CA GLU A 118 14.60 45.49 25.39
C GLU A 118 15.84 45.14 26.25
N ASP A 119 15.74 44.82 27.56
CA ASP A 119 16.96 44.89 28.40
C ASP A 119 17.23 43.82 29.48
N ASP A 120 16.32 42.88 29.85
CA ASP A 120 16.59 41.97 30.99
C ASP A 120 16.30 40.46 30.78
N ASP A 121 15.78 40.02 29.63
CA ASP A 121 15.33 38.61 29.45
C ASP A 121 15.83 37.87 28.18
N GLU A 122 16.78 38.45 27.43
CA GLU A 122 17.33 37.88 26.18
C GLU A 122 17.87 36.44 26.39
N GLY A 123 18.62 36.22 27.47
CA GLY A 123 19.18 34.89 27.79
C GLY A 123 18.10 33.84 28.06
N THR A 124 17.01 34.24 28.72
CA THR A 124 15.86 33.35 29.00
C THR A 124 15.16 32.99 27.70
N ALA A 125 14.92 33.97 26.83
CA ALA A 125 14.24 33.77 25.55
C ALA A 125 15.05 32.90 24.57
N MET A 126 16.38 33.10 24.46
CA MET A 126 17.24 32.23 23.66
C MET A 126 17.22 30.78 24.17
N GLN A 127 17.22 30.58 25.49
CA GLN A 127 17.15 29.23 26.05
C GLN A 127 15.78 28.57 25.79
N GLN A 128 14.68 29.32 25.92
CA GLN A 128 13.35 28.83 25.55
C GLN A 128 13.28 28.46 24.07
N ALA A 129 13.76 29.33 23.18
CA ALA A 129 13.82 29.05 21.74
C ALA A 129 14.65 27.80 21.43
N SER A 130 15.77 27.58 22.11
CA SER A 130 16.58 26.36 21.97
C SER A 130 15.80 25.10 22.35
N ASP A 131 15.07 25.13 23.47
CA ASP A 131 14.28 23.99 23.91
C ASP A 131 13.06 23.73 23.02
N LEU A 132 12.42 24.77 22.51
CA LEU A 132 11.35 24.65 21.52
C LEU A 132 11.87 24.06 20.19
N ASN A 133 13.06 24.46 19.74
CA ASN A 133 13.72 23.89 18.57
C ASN A 133 13.97 22.38 18.74
N LYS A 134 14.40 21.92 19.92
CA LYS A 134 14.52 20.48 20.20
C LYS A 134 13.18 19.76 20.11
N ARG A 135 12.09 20.36 20.60
CA ARG A 135 10.72 19.78 20.48
C ARG A 135 10.26 19.69 19.02
N LEU A 136 10.56 20.71 18.22
CA LEU A 136 10.30 20.70 16.78
C LEU A 136 11.12 19.63 16.07
N GLN A 137 12.41 19.51 16.37
CA GLN A 137 13.27 18.44 15.83
C GLN A 137 12.74 17.05 16.18
N ASN A 138 12.33 16.81 17.43
CA ASN A 138 11.73 15.54 17.83
C ASN A 138 10.43 15.24 17.05
N SER A 139 9.61 16.26 16.82
CA SER A 139 8.37 16.13 16.03
C SER A 139 8.67 15.82 14.56
N ARG A 140 9.71 16.45 14.01
CA ARG A 140 10.24 16.19 12.66
C ARG A 140 10.77 14.77 12.53
N GLU A 141 11.57 14.28 13.49
CA GLU A 141 12.08 12.91 13.47
C GLU A 141 10.96 11.87 13.50
N GLN A 142 9.91 12.11 14.31
CA GLN A 142 8.73 11.25 14.30
C GLN A 142 8.04 11.23 12.93
N LEU A 143 7.97 12.38 12.25
CA LEU A 143 7.42 12.49 10.90
C LEU A 143 8.30 11.77 9.87
N VAL A 144 9.63 11.84 9.98
CA VAL A 144 10.56 11.08 9.13
C VAL A 144 10.31 9.58 9.29
N LEU A 145 10.32 9.07 10.53
CA LEU A 145 10.07 7.66 10.82
C LEU A 145 8.70 7.20 10.30
N MET A 146 7.68 8.04 10.45
CA MET A 146 6.34 7.75 9.94
C MET A 146 6.32 7.70 8.39
N THR A 147 6.99 8.65 7.73
CA THR A 147 7.07 8.74 6.26
C THR A 147 7.86 7.56 5.68
N ASP A 148 8.98 7.19 6.31
CA ASP A 148 9.79 6.03 5.92
C ASP A 148 9.00 4.73 6.10
N ALA A 149 8.29 4.58 7.23
CA ALA A 149 7.44 3.42 7.45
C ALA A 149 6.33 3.30 6.39
N MET A 150 5.78 4.42 5.90
CA MET A 150 4.84 4.40 4.77
C MET A 150 5.50 3.91 3.48
N ALA A 151 6.70 4.43 3.16
CA ALA A 151 7.46 4.01 2.00
C ALA A 151 7.82 2.51 2.03
N THR A 152 8.27 2.00 3.19
CA THR A 152 8.56 0.57 3.39
C THR A 152 7.31 -0.29 3.23
N THR A 153 6.13 0.15 3.70
CA THR A 153 4.88 -0.58 3.47
C THR A 153 4.56 -0.67 1.98
N VAL A 154 4.71 0.42 1.23
CA VAL A 154 4.50 0.42 -0.23
C VAL A 154 5.45 -0.56 -0.91
N GLU A 155 6.74 -0.53 -0.55
CA GLU A 155 7.74 -1.42 -1.10
C GLU A 155 7.40 -2.90 -0.83
N ASN A 156 7.01 -3.23 0.41
CA ASN A 156 6.61 -4.57 0.79
C ASN A 156 5.35 -5.02 0.03
N ASP A 157 4.32 -4.17 -0.07
CA ASP A 157 3.10 -4.49 -0.81
C ASP A 157 3.37 -4.73 -2.30
N LEU A 158 4.23 -3.91 -2.92
CA LEU A 158 4.64 -4.12 -4.31
C LEU A 158 5.43 -5.42 -4.48
N ASN A 159 6.37 -5.72 -3.58
CA ASN A 159 7.14 -6.96 -3.61
C ASN A 159 6.26 -8.20 -3.42
N ASP A 160 5.28 -8.13 -2.55
CA ASP A 160 4.30 -9.20 -2.34
C ASP A 160 3.37 -9.37 -3.53
N ILE A 161 2.90 -8.28 -4.16
CA ILE A 161 2.10 -8.36 -5.40
C ILE A 161 2.92 -9.00 -6.52
N ILE A 162 4.20 -8.61 -6.67
CA ILE A 162 5.10 -9.18 -7.68
C ILE A 162 5.36 -10.66 -7.41
N SER A 163 5.68 -11.02 -6.18
CA SER A 163 5.99 -12.42 -5.81
C SER A 163 4.75 -13.31 -5.85
N GLY A 164 3.60 -12.81 -5.38
CA GLY A 164 2.29 -13.44 -5.49
C GLY A 164 1.88 -13.65 -6.94
N GLY A 165 2.12 -12.67 -7.81
CA GLY A 165 1.91 -12.80 -9.26
C GLY A 165 2.74 -13.93 -9.89
N ARG A 166 4.00 -14.09 -9.47
CA ARG A 166 4.87 -15.20 -9.94
C ARG A 166 4.37 -16.55 -9.45
N ALA A 167 4.06 -16.67 -8.17
CA ALA A 167 3.51 -17.91 -7.58
C ALA A 167 2.19 -18.30 -8.26
N ASN A 168 1.32 -17.33 -8.53
CA ASN A 168 0.06 -17.56 -9.22
C ASN A 168 0.25 -18.01 -10.67
N ARG A 169 1.19 -17.39 -11.41
CA ARG A 169 1.49 -17.82 -12.78
C ARG A 169 1.92 -19.29 -12.81
N ASN A 170 2.75 -19.69 -11.85
CA ASN A 170 3.19 -21.09 -11.73
C ASN A 170 2.02 -22.01 -11.36
N PHE A 171 1.19 -21.63 -10.39
CA PHE A 171 0.02 -22.41 -10.00
C PHE A 171 -0.99 -22.57 -11.13
N SER A 172 -1.33 -21.48 -11.83
CA SER A 172 -2.21 -21.49 -12.99
C SER A 172 -1.67 -22.37 -14.13
N THR A 173 -0.34 -22.35 -14.35
CA THR A 173 0.31 -23.24 -15.34
C THR A 173 0.17 -24.70 -14.94
N ILE A 174 0.42 -25.04 -13.66
CA ILE A 174 0.26 -26.41 -13.15
C ILE A 174 -1.19 -26.88 -13.29
N LEU A 175 -2.15 -26.03 -12.90
CA LEU A 175 -3.57 -26.35 -12.97
C LEU A 175 -4.03 -26.56 -14.43
N PHE A 176 -3.52 -25.74 -15.36
CA PHE A 176 -3.75 -25.93 -16.79
C PHE A 176 -3.24 -27.28 -17.30
N VAL A 177 -2.02 -27.67 -16.92
CA VAL A 177 -1.44 -28.98 -17.29
C VAL A 177 -2.28 -30.13 -16.73
N ILE A 178 -2.72 -30.05 -15.47
CA ILE A 178 -3.58 -31.06 -14.84
C ILE A 178 -4.89 -31.20 -15.62
N ILE A 179 -5.55 -30.09 -15.98
CA ILE A 179 -6.79 -30.10 -16.76
C ILE A 179 -6.59 -30.77 -18.12
N ILE A 180 -5.47 -30.50 -18.80
CA ILE A 180 -5.14 -31.15 -20.07
C ILE A 180 -5.03 -32.67 -19.88
N ILE A 181 -4.25 -33.12 -18.88
CA ILE A 181 -4.05 -34.55 -18.61
C ILE A 181 -5.39 -35.23 -18.32
N VAL A 182 -6.20 -34.66 -17.44
CA VAL A 182 -7.54 -35.19 -17.11
C VAL A 182 -8.42 -35.25 -18.36
N SER A 183 -8.37 -34.23 -19.22
CA SER A 183 -9.13 -34.21 -20.47
C SER A 183 -8.70 -35.34 -21.41
N PHE A 184 -7.40 -35.59 -21.56
CA PHE A 184 -6.89 -36.72 -22.35
C PHE A 184 -7.31 -38.08 -21.77
N VAL A 185 -7.25 -38.24 -20.45
CA VAL A 185 -7.69 -39.48 -19.77
C VAL A 185 -9.18 -39.73 -20.03
N VAL A 186 -10.02 -38.71 -19.87
CA VAL A 186 -11.46 -38.82 -20.11
C VAL A 186 -11.75 -39.12 -21.58
N LEU A 187 -11.08 -38.44 -22.53
CA LEU A 187 -11.24 -38.70 -23.96
C LEU A 187 -10.82 -40.13 -24.32
N SER A 188 -9.67 -40.59 -23.83
CA SER A 188 -9.19 -41.95 -24.05
C SER A 188 -10.17 -42.99 -23.50
N TRP A 189 -10.72 -42.75 -22.31
CA TRP A 189 -11.75 -43.60 -21.72
C TRP A 189 -13.03 -43.64 -22.57
N ILE A 190 -13.48 -42.48 -23.07
CA ILE A 190 -14.67 -42.39 -23.93
C ILE A 190 -14.45 -43.16 -25.24
N ILE A 191 -13.32 -42.91 -25.91
CA ILE A 191 -12.98 -43.59 -27.18
C ILE A 191 -12.95 -45.09 -26.96
N SER A 192 -12.24 -45.55 -25.93
CA SER A 192 -12.09 -46.99 -25.66
C SER A 192 -13.43 -47.67 -25.38
N LYS A 193 -14.27 -47.06 -24.54
CA LYS A 193 -15.51 -47.69 -24.05
C LYS A 193 -16.71 -47.51 -24.99
N PHE A 194 -16.83 -46.37 -25.64
CA PHE A 194 -18.03 -46.01 -26.42
C PHE A 194 -17.82 -46.02 -27.94
N ILE A 195 -16.58 -46.04 -28.43
CA ILE A 195 -16.29 -46.08 -29.87
C ILE A 195 -15.64 -47.40 -30.23
N SER A 196 -14.46 -47.67 -29.66
CA SER A 196 -13.66 -48.84 -30.03
C SER A 196 -14.34 -50.15 -29.65
N ALA A 197 -14.81 -50.31 -28.40
CA ALA A 197 -15.44 -51.57 -27.97
C ALA A 197 -16.69 -51.94 -28.80
N PRO A 198 -17.66 -51.03 -29.07
CA PRO A 198 -18.80 -51.36 -29.93
C PRO A 198 -18.41 -51.65 -31.39
N LEU A 199 -17.39 -50.99 -31.92
CA LEU A 199 -16.91 -51.27 -33.28
C LEU A 199 -16.28 -52.65 -33.38
N VAL A 200 -15.50 -53.06 -32.37
CA VAL A 200 -14.94 -54.42 -32.30
C VAL A 200 -16.06 -55.46 -32.21
N ASP A 201 -17.04 -55.26 -31.33
CA ASP A 201 -18.21 -56.17 -31.20
C ASP A 201 -18.98 -56.28 -32.53
N MET A 202 -19.17 -55.16 -33.24
CA MET A 202 -19.83 -55.15 -34.54
C MET A 202 -19.01 -55.90 -35.61
N VAL A 203 -17.69 -55.73 -35.64
CA VAL A 203 -16.80 -56.46 -36.58
C VAL A 203 -16.80 -57.95 -36.29
N GLU A 204 -16.76 -58.35 -35.02
CA GLU A 204 -16.86 -59.76 -34.61
C GLU A 204 -18.18 -60.38 -35.07
N ARG A 205 -19.33 -59.73 -34.81
CA ARG A 205 -20.64 -60.19 -35.28
C ARG A 205 -20.73 -60.33 -36.81
N ILE A 206 -20.16 -59.38 -37.57
CA ILE A 206 -20.14 -59.46 -39.04
C ILE A 206 -19.29 -60.65 -39.50
N LYS A 207 -18.16 -60.89 -38.84
CA LYS A 207 -17.28 -62.03 -39.13
C LYS A 207 -17.98 -63.35 -38.86
N ASP A 208 -18.72 -63.46 -37.76
CA ASP A 208 -19.49 -64.66 -37.40
C ASP A 208 -20.59 -64.95 -38.44
N ILE A 209 -21.28 -63.92 -38.93
CA ILE A 209 -22.26 -64.03 -40.02
C ILE A 209 -21.59 -64.52 -41.32
N ALA A 210 -20.42 -63.98 -41.67
CA ALA A 210 -19.73 -64.33 -42.91
C ALA A 210 -19.12 -65.75 -42.89
N GLN A 211 -18.74 -66.26 -41.71
CA GLN A 211 -18.18 -67.61 -41.55
C GLN A 211 -19.26 -68.71 -41.45
N GLY A 212 -20.53 -68.34 -41.39
CA GLY A 212 -21.65 -69.29 -41.39
C GLY A 212 -21.94 -69.94 -40.04
N GLU A 213 -21.33 -69.46 -38.95
CA GLU A 213 -21.62 -69.87 -37.57
C GLU A 213 -22.77 -69.08 -36.94
N GLY A 214 -23.24 -68.02 -37.61
CA GLY A 214 -24.41 -67.26 -37.17
C GLY A 214 -25.70 -68.05 -37.35
N ASP A 215 -26.18 -68.72 -36.30
CA ASP A 215 -27.55 -69.18 -36.20
C ASP A 215 -28.49 -67.97 -36.17
N LEU A 216 -29.13 -67.68 -37.30
CA LEU A 216 -30.05 -66.54 -37.49
C LEU A 216 -31.47 -66.83 -36.97
N THR A 217 -31.66 -67.83 -36.09
CA THR A 217 -33.00 -68.30 -35.67
C THR A 217 -33.37 -68.16 -34.19
N GLN A 218 -32.69 -67.31 -33.41
CA GLN A 218 -33.21 -66.90 -32.09
C GLN A 218 -33.28 -65.38 -31.91
#